data_AF-A0AAV8W4C9-F1
#
_entry.id   AF-A0AAV8W4C9-F1
#
_cell.length_a   1.000
_cell.length_b   1.000
_cell.length_c   1.000
_cell.angle_alpha   90.00
_cell.angle_beta   90.00
_cell.angle_gamma   90.00
#
_symmetry.space_group_name_H-M   'P 1'
#
loop_
_entity.id
_entity.type
_entity.pdbx_description
1 polymer ?
#
loop_
_entity_poly.entity_id
_entity_poly.type
_entity_poly.pdbx_seq_one_letter_code
_entity_poly.pdbx_strand_id
1 'polypeptide(L)'
;MIEITCNDRLGKKVRVKCNPDDTVGDLKKLIAAQTGTRWDKIVLKKWYTTFKDHIQLQDCILFQTLNITRRRHKIRYEIHDGMNIELYYQ
;
A
#
# COMPACT_ATOMS: atom_id res chain seq x y z
N MET A 1 -4.60 -1.76 13.30
CA MET A 1 -3.65 -0.75 12.80
C MET A 1 -2.55 -1.49 12.05
N ILE A 2 -2.38 -1.16 10.77
CA ILE A 2 -1.45 -1.78 9.83
C ILE A 2 -0.35 -0.76 9.53
N GLU A 3 0.85 -1.24 9.22
CA GLU A 3 1.94 -0.39 8.76
C GLU A 3 2.26 -0.70 7.30
N ILE A 4 2.34 0.34 6.47
CA ILE A 4 2.62 0.25 5.04
C ILE A 4 3.91 1.03 4.75
N THR A 5 4.81 0.39 4.00
CA THR A 5 6.08 0.99 3.59
C THR A 5 6.03 1.34 2.11
N CYS A 6 5.96 2.64 1.81
CA CYS A 6 5.98 3.15 0.45
C CYS A 6 7.43 3.49 0.06
N ASN A 7 7.85 3.04 -1.12
CA ASN A 7 9.17 3.33 -1.67
C ASN A 7 9.03 4.27 -2.86
N ASP A 8 9.74 5.37 -2.79
CA ASP A 8 9.90 6.29 -3.91
C ASP A 8 10.96 5.77 -4.88
N ARG A 9 10.80 6.08 -6.16
CA ARG A 9 11.81 5.88 -7.22
C ARG A 9 13.11 6.63 -6.94
N LEU A 10 13.03 7.70 -6.17
CA LEU A 10 14.19 8.46 -5.67
C LEU A 10 14.87 7.81 -4.45
N GLY A 11 14.43 6.62 -4.02
CA GLY A 11 15.02 5.88 -2.89
C GLY A 11 14.52 6.32 -1.50
N LYS A 12 13.58 7.26 -1.42
CA LYS A 12 12.94 7.67 -0.17
C LYS A 12 11.93 6.61 0.29
N LYS A 13 12.11 6.11 1.52
CA LYS A 13 11.17 5.15 2.14
C LYS A 13 10.30 5.86 3.15
N VAL A 14 8.99 5.74 2.98
CA VAL A 14 7.98 6.37 3.84
C VAL A 14 7.17 5.27 4.52
N ARG A 15 7.15 5.26 5.85
CA ARG A 15 6.36 4.30 6.64
C ARG A 15 5.14 5.01 7.17
N VAL A 16 3.95 4.51 6.82
CA VAL A 16 2.67 5.09 7.22
C VAL A 16 1.89 4.06 8.00
N LYS A 17 1.36 4.47 9.15
CA LYS A 17 0.43 3.66 9.94
C LYS A 17 -0.99 4.06 9.57
N CYS A 18 -1.80 3.08 9.19
CA CYS A 18 -3.18 3.29 8.75
C CYS A 18 -4.09 2.15 9.27
N ASN A 19 -5.39 2.34 9.15
CA ASN A 19 -6.37 1.31 9.48
C ASN A 19 -6.73 0.51 8.22
N PRO A 20 -7.14 -0.77 8.36
CA PRO A 20 -7.58 -1.60 7.23
C PRO A 20 -8.83 -1.04 6.53
N ASP A 21 -9.65 -0.30 7.27
CA ASP A 21 -10.89 0.31 6.79
C ASP A 21 -10.66 1.62 6.01
N ASP A 22 -9.45 2.19 6.08
CA ASP A 22 -9.12 3.42 5.38
C ASP A 22 -9.05 3.17 3.86
N THR A 23 -9.34 4.22 3.09
CA THR A 23 -9.25 4.18 1.63
C THR A 23 -7.83 4.42 1.14
N VAL A 24 -7.54 3.95 -0.08
CA VAL A 24 -6.30 4.29 -0.79
C VAL A 24 -6.14 5.81 -0.95
N GLY A 25 -7.25 6.53 -1.12
CA GLY A 25 -7.26 7.99 -1.16
C GLY A 25 -6.71 8.64 0.11
N ASP A 26 -7.10 8.15 1.29
CA ASP A 26 -6.59 8.65 2.56
C ASP A 26 -5.13 8.27 2.80
N LEU A 27 -4.72 7.06 2.38
CA LEU A 27 -3.31 6.69 2.38
C LEU A 27 -2.46 7.65 1.52
N LYS A 28 -2.94 8.04 0.33
CA LYS A 28 -2.26 9.03 -0.51
C LYS A 28 -2.14 10.38 0.18
N LYS A 29 -3.17 10.85 0.90
CA LYS A 29 -3.11 12.10 1.68
C LYS A 29 -2.09 12.03 2.82
N LEU A 30 -2.00 10.89 3.51
CA LEU A 30 -1.00 10.68 4.57
C LEU A 30 0.42 10.69 4.00
N ILE A 31 0.65 10.02 2.86
CA ILE A 31 1.95 10.04 2.17
C ILE A 31 2.27 11.45 1.66
N ALA A 32 1.27 12.16 1.12
CA ALA A 32 1.39 13.54 0.68
C ALA A 32 1.81 14.46 1.83
N ALA A 33 1.22 14.31 3.01
CA ALA A 33 1.57 15.09 4.21
C ALA A 33 3.02 14.84 4.66
N GLN A 34 3.52 13.60 4.57
CA GLN A 34 4.90 13.27 4.96
C GLN A 34 5.94 13.61 3.88
N THR A 35 5.57 13.47 2.61
CA THR A 35 6.49 13.63 1.47
C THR A 35 6.53 15.07 0.97
N GLY A 36 5.47 15.85 1.20
CA GLY A 36 5.32 17.22 0.70
C GLY A 36 4.78 17.31 -0.73
N THR A 37 4.36 16.19 -1.32
CA THR A 37 3.84 16.13 -2.69
C THR A 37 2.31 16.14 -2.68
N ARG A 38 1.67 16.76 -3.67
CA ARG A 38 0.19 16.72 -3.79
C ARG A 38 -0.28 15.28 -4.01
N TRP A 39 -1.30 14.86 -3.27
CA TRP A 39 -1.89 13.51 -3.33
C TRP A 39 -2.38 13.11 -4.73
N ASP A 40 -2.81 14.08 -5.53
CA ASP A 40 -3.26 13.91 -6.92
C ASP A 40 -2.16 13.35 -7.84
N LYS A 41 -0.91 13.76 -7.61
CA LYS A 41 0.25 13.28 -8.39
C LYS A 41 0.78 11.93 -7.95
N ILE A 42 0.35 11.45 -6.78
CA ILE A 42 0.85 10.20 -6.19
C ILE A 42 0.03 9.06 -6.78
N VAL A 43 0.69 8.21 -7.57
CA VAL A 43 0.11 6.97 -8.06
C VAL A 43 0.73 5.82 -7.30
N LEU A 44 -0.10 5.11 -6.52
CA LEU A 44 0.29 3.93 -5.78
C LEU A 44 0.20 2.72 -6.72
N LYS A 45 1.35 2.09 -6.96
CA LYS A 45 1.43 0.87 -7.77
C LYS A 45 2.06 -0.24 -7.00
N LYS A 46 1.60 -1.45 -7.27
CA LYS A 46 2.20 -2.67 -6.80
C LYS A 46 2.26 -3.64 -7.97
N TRP A 47 3.48 -3.91 -8.44
CA TRP A 47 3.72 -4.61 -9.70
C TRP A 47 3.00 -3.91 -10.87
N TYR A 48 2.14 -4.64 -11.58
CA TYR A 48 1.36 -4.14 -12.72
C TYR A 48 0.01 -3.52 -12.32
N THR A 49 -0.36 -3.58 -11.04
CA THR A 49 -1.67 -3.10 -10.57
C THR A 49 -1.56 -1.67 -10.05
N THR A 50 -2.45 -0.80 -10.55
CA THR A 50 -2.60 0.57 -10.06
C THR A 50 -3.81 0.65 -9.13
N PHE A 51 -3.62 1.17 -7.92
CA PHE A 51 -4.70 1.31 -6.94
C PHE A 51 -5.50 2.59 -7.18
N LYS A 52 -6.82 2.46 -7.20
CA LYS A 52 -7.77 3.58 -7.28
C LYS A 52 -8.12 4.08 -5.88
N ASP A 53 -8.45 5.36 -5.79
CA ASP A 53 -8.79 6.11 -4.57
C ASP A 53 -9.91 5.49 -3.72
N HIS A 54 -10.99 5.03 -4.34
CA HIS A 54 -12.18 4.48 -3.65
C HIS A 54 -12.00 3.05 -3.11
N ILE A 55 -10.90 2.38 -3.42
CA ILE A 55 -10.65 1.02 -2.94
C ILE A 55 -10.21 1.08 -1.48
N GLN A 56 -10.75 0.18 -0.66
CA GLN A 56 -10.35 0.05 0.74
C GLN A 56 -9.06 -0.76 0.88
N LEU A 57 -8.27 -0.46 1.91
CA LEU A 57 -7.00 -1.15 2.15
C LEU A 57 -7.20 -2.65 2.41
N GLN A 58 -8.29 -3.03 3.05
CA GLN A 58 -8.67 -4.43 3.23
C GLN A 58 -8.81 -5.20 1.90
N ASP A 59 -9.40 -4.58 0.87
CA ASP A 59 -9.55 -5.22 -0.45
C ASP A 59 -8.20 -5.39 -1.13
N CYS A 60 -7.30 -4.41 -0.98
CA CYS A 60 -5.94 -4.50 -1.50
C CYS A 60 -5.14 -5.67 -0.89
N ILE A 61 -5.44 -6.04 0.34
CA ILE A 61 -4.80 -7.16 1.07
C ILE A 61 -5.39 -8.50 0.61
N LEU A 62 -6.71 -8.59 0.43
CA LEU A 62 -7.40 -9.80 -0.03
C LEU A 62 -6.99 -10.24 -1.44
N PHE A 63 -6.74 -9.30 -2.35
CA PHE A 63 -6.29 -9.60 -3.72
C PHE A 63 -4.93 -10.30 -3.76
N GLN A 64 -4.05 -10.11 -2.76
CA GLN A 64 -2.73 -10.75 -2.78
C GLN A 64 -2.78 -12.20 -2.27
N THR A 65 -3.70 -12.52 -1.37
CA THR A 65 -3.86 -13.87 -0.82
C THR A 65 -4.42 -14.86 -1.84
N LEU A 66 -5.17 -14.38 -2.84
CA LEU A 66 -5.82 -15.22 -3.86
C LEU A 66 -4.86 -15.84 -4.90
N ASN A 67 -3.56 -15.49 -4.92
CA ASN A 67 -2.58 -16.09 -5.84
C ASN A 67 -1.72 -17.21 -5.21
N ILE A 68 -1.96 -17.58 -3.94
CA ILE A 68 -1.10 -18.55 -3.23
C ILE A 68 -1.93 -19.68 -2.60
N THR A 69 -2.78 -20.35 -3.38
CA THR A 69 -3.44 -21.60 -2.91
C THR A 69 -2.80 -22.83 -3.54
N ARG A 70 -1.49 -23.03 -3.31
CA ARG A 70 -0.87 -24.36 -3.17
C ARG A 70 0.43 -24.25 -2.36
N ARG A 71 0.31 -24.13 -1.04
CA ARG A 71 1.02 -25.00 -0.09
C ARG A 71 0.66 -24.63 1.35
N ARG A 72 0.25 -25.67 2.07
CA ARG A 72 0.06 -25.72 3.51
C ARG A 72 1.27 -25.14 4.25
N HIS A 73 1.09 -23.98 4.84
CA HIS A 73 1.64 -23.69 6.16
C HIS A 73 0.78 -22.61 6.81
N LYS A 74 0.56 -22.78 8.10
CA LYS A 74 -0.21 -21.88 8.97
C LYS A 74 0.36 -20.46 8.87
N ILE A 75 -0.21 -19.64 8.00
CA ILE A 75 0.16 -18.23 7.87
C ILE A 75 -0.44 -17.56 9.11
N ARG A 76 0.39 -17.38 10.15
CA ARG A 76 0.16 -16.35 11.16
C ARG A 76 -0.27 -15.08 10.42
N TYR A 77 -1.15 -14.30 11.02
CA TYR A 77 -1.43 -12.93 10.63
C TYR A 77 -0.11 -12.12 10.60
N GLU A 78 0.70 -12.30 9.55
CA GLU A 78 1.99 -11.69 9.29
C GLU A 78 1.82 -10.79 8.08
N ILE A 79 0.95 -9.80 8.26
CA ILE A 79 1.13 -8.52 7.58
C ILE A 79 2.21 -7.78 8.38
N HIS A 80 3.45 -8.26 8.24
CA HIS A 80 4.61 -7.59 8.80
C HIS A 80 5.66 -7.55 7.67
N ASP A 81 6.16 -6.34 7.38
CA ASP A 81 7.35 -6.04 6.58
C ASP A 81 7.31 -5.98 5.03
N GLY A 82 6.18 -6.22 4.36
CA GLY A 82 6.26 -6.56 2.92
C GLY A 82 5.50 -5.71 1.89
N MET A 83 4.61 -4.79 2.27
CA MET A 83 3.82 -4.05 1.26
C MET A 83 4.65 -2.91 0.67
N ASN A 84 5.62 -3.27 -0.16
CA ASN A 84 6.39 -2.31 -0.95
C ASN A 84 5.48 -1.77 -2.05
N ILE A 85 4.88 -0.61 -1.79
CA ILE A 85 4.14 0.15 -2.79
C ILE A 85 5.11 1.14 -3.41
N GLU A 86 5.23 1.08 -4.73
CA GLU A 86 6.03 2.03 -5.48
C GLU A 86 5.24 3.33 -5.66
N LEU A 87 5.88 4.45 -5.32
CA LEU A 87 5.36 5.78 -5.57
C LEU A 87 5.77 6.24 -6.96
N TYR A 88 4.78 6.58 -7.77
CA TYR A 88 4.97 7.20 -9.07
C TYR A 88 4.49 8.64 -8.97
N TYR A 89 5.29 9.56 -9.50
CA TYR A 89 4.89 10.94 -9.73
C TYR A 89 4.45 11.08 -11.18
N GLN A 90 3.23 11.57 -11.38
CA GLN A 90 2.73 11.98 -12.69
C GLN A 90 2.53 13.50 -12.74
#